data_AF-A0A0N1EY30-F1
#
_entry.id   AF-A0A0N1EY30-F1
#
_cell.length_a   1.000
_cell.length_b   1.000
_cell.length_c   1.000
_cell.angle_alpha   90.00
_cell.angle_beta   90.00
_cell.angle_gamma   90.00
#
_symmetry.space_group_name_H-M   'P 1'
#
loop_
_entity.id
_entity.type
_entity.pdbx_description
1 polymer ?
#
loop_
_entity_poly.entity_id
_entity_poly.type
_entity_poly.pdbx_seq_one_letter_code
_entity_poly.pdbx_strand_id
1 'polypeptide(L)'
;MLAQGLAAFSRGRDLVVGLRLHPRTEQAERERMARLMAEHGIASEMAEGPLYDHFIDCDSVVGFYSSALLEAAACAIPVIVARLAPTAFAQQGEAAKALAMTEVGFAVADQPDDVVTALTAHLEGDDRVDVEALIRAELGPLEGTGTATVARWLIEQQAQPAGEASARS
;
A
#
# COMPACT_ATOMS: atom_id res chain seq x y z
N MET A 1 -17.24 -0.26 -6.84
CA MET A 1 -16.95 0.37 -5.54
C MET A 1 -15.84 1.41 -5.68
N LEU A 2 -14.55 1.05 -5.69
CA LEU A 2 -13.45 2.04 -5.71
C LEU A 2 -13.51 3.05 -6.87
N ALA A 3 -13.61 2.61 -8.12
CA ALA A 3 -13.69 3.51 -9.28
C ALA A 3 -14.89 4.47 -9.21
N GLN A 4 -16.01 4.03 -8.65
CA GLN A 4 -17.20 4.88 -8.46
C GLN A 4 -16.96 5.95 -7.38
N GLY A 5 -16.32 5.57 -6.27
CA GLY A 5 -15.97 6.50 -5.20
C GLY A 5 -14.96 7.55 -5.66
N LEU A 6 -13.90 7.13 -6.36
CA LEU A 6 -12.93 8.04 -6.97
C LEU A 6 -13.58 8.99 -7.98
N ALA A 7 -14.49 8.49 -8.82
CA ALA A 7 -15.20 9.32 -9.80
C ALA A 7 -16.20 10.29 -9.15
N ALA A 8 -16.77 9.93 -8.01
CA ALA A 8 -17.61 10.83 -7.22
C ALA A 8 -16.74 11.93 -6.59
N PHE A 9 -15.58 11.57 -6.04
CA PHE A 9 -14.62 12.49 -5.46
C PHE A 9 -14.04 13.46 -6.50
N SER A 10 -13.74 12.99 -7.72
CA SER A 10 -13.14 13.82 -8.77
C SER A 10 -14.07 14.89 -9.35
N ARG A 11 -15.38 14.88 -9.03
CA ARG A 11 -16.33 15.87 -9.55
C ARG A 11 -15.96 17.28 -9.09
N GLY A 12 -15.45 18.08 -10.04
CA GLY A 12 -15.00 19.45 -9.78
C GLY A 12 -13.59 19.56 -9.20
N ARG A 13 -12.81 18.47 -9.21
CA ARG A 13 -11.43 18.42 -8.74
C ARG A 13 -10.51 17.92 -9.84
N ASP A 14 -9.26 18.38 -9.83
CA ASP A 14 -8.21 17.79 -10.66
C ASP A 14 -7.65 16.58 -9.89
N LEU A 15 -7.96 15.37 -10.36
CA LEU A 15 -7.54 14.12 -9.75
C LEU A 15 -6.81 13.28 -10.80
N VAL A 16 -5.56 12.96 -10.51
CA VAL A 16 -4.76 12.00 -11.26
C VAL A 16 -4.58 10.74 -10.41
N VAL A 17 -4.94 9.58 -10.97
CA VAL A 17 -4.80 8.29 -10.29
C VAL A 17 -3.62 7.52 -10.85
N GLY A 18 -2.58 7.39 -10.03
CA GLY A 18 -1.48 6.45 -10.28
C GLY A 18 -1.93 5.00 -10.02
N LEU A 19 -2.11 4.22 -11.07
CA LEU A 19 -2.46 2.81 -11.00
C LEU A 19 -1.20 1.97 -10.75
N ARG A 20 -1.08 1.43 -9.54
CA ARG A 20 -0.04 0.47 -9.19
C ARG A 20 -0.59 -0.96 -9.20
N LEU A 21 -0.02 -1.79 -10.05
CA LEU A 21 -0.35 -3.21 -10.18
C LEU A 21 0.88 -4.07 -9.91
N HIS A 22 0.66 -5.31 -9.52
CA HIS A 22 1.75 -6.24 -9.23
C HIS A 22 2.66 -6.40 -10.47
N PRO A 23 3.99 -6.56 -10.33
CA PRO A 23 4.90 -6.68 -11.48
C PRO A 23 4.54 -7.84 -12.44
N ARG A 24 3.92 -8.89 -11.91
CA ARG A 24 3.45 -10.05 -12.69
C ARG A 24 2.04 -9.88 -13.29
N THR A 25 1.39 -8.74 -13.09
CA THR A 25 0.08 -8.47 -13.70
C THR A 25 0.23 -8.37 -15.22
N GLU A 26 -0.56 -9.17 -15.94
CA GLU A 26 -0.57 -9.23 -17.40
C GLU A 26 -1.01 -7.91 -18.03
N GLN A 27 -0.54 -7.66 -19.25
CA GLN A 27 -0.84 -6.43 -19.99
C GLN A 27 -2.35 -6.21 -20.18
N ALA A 28 -3.11 -7.27 -20.48
CA ALA A 28 -4.55 -7.20 -20.66
C ALA A 28 -5.27 -6.71 -19.39
N GLU A 29 -4.78 -7.10 -18.21
CA GLU A 29 -5.34 -6.66 -16.93
C GLU A 29 -5.02 -5.19 -16.63
N ARG A 30 -3.81 -4.73 -16.99
CA ARG A 30 -3.42 -3.31 -16.89
C ARG A 30 -4.33 -2.43 -17.75
N GLU A 31 -4.54 -2.85 -19.00
CA GLU A 31 -5.44 -2.17 -19.94
C GLU A 31 -6.88 -2.19 -19.44
N ARG A 32 -7.34 -3.31 -18.84
CA ARG A 32 -8.66 -3.41 -18.23
C ARG A 32 -8.84 -2.39 -17.10
N MET A 33 -7.85 -2.23 -16.23
CA MET A 33 -7.88 -1.25 -15.14
C MET A 33 -7.88 0.19 -15.65
N ALA A 34 -7.01 0.53 -16.61
CA ALA A 34 -6.99 1.86 -17.22
C ALA A 34 -8.34 2.20 -17.89
N ARG A 35 -8.93 1.24 -18.61
CA ARG A 35 -10.23 1.39 -19.25
C ARG A 35 -11.35 1.61 -18.24
N LEU A 36 -11.34 0.86 -17.13
CA LEU A 36 -12.30 1.03 -16.04
C LEU A 36 -12.23 2.44 -15.44
N MET A 37 -11.03 2.99 -15.22
CA MET A 37 -10.89 4.38 -14.74
C MET A 37 -11.41 5.38 -15.77
N ALA A 38 -11.08 5.20 -17.06
CA ALA A 38 -11.53 6.07 -18.14
C ALA A 38 -13.06 6.06 -18.33
N GLU A 39 -13.71 4.89 -18.21
CA GLU A 39 -15.18 4.75 -18.24
C GLU A 39 -15.87 5.56 -17.14
N HIS A 40 -15.15 5.82 -16.05
CA HIS A 40 -15.58 6.63 -14.92
C HIS A 40 -15.10 8.10 -15.00
N GLY A 41 -14.43 8.50 -16.09
CA GLY A 41 -13.94 9.87 -16.28
C GLY A 41 -12.73 10.23 -15.43
N ILE A 42 -11.98 9.24 -14.95
CA ILE A 42 -10.80 9.43 -14.10
C ILE A 42 -9.54 9.43 -14.99
N ALA A 43 -8.75 10.50 -14.91
CA ALA A 43 -7.41 10.51 -15.48
C ALA A 43 -6.52 9.54 -14.68
N SER A 44 -5.86 8.61 -15.36
CA SER A 44 -5.01 7.63 -14.70
C SER A 44 -3.77 7.32 -15.53
N GLU A 45 -2.70 6.95 -14.83
CA GLU A 45 -1.44 6.53 -15.42
C GLU A 45 -0.90 5.30 -14.70
N MET A 46 -0.02 4.53 -15.34
CA MET A 46 0.62 3.39 -14.69
C MET A 46 1.80 3.88 -13.85
N ALA A 47 1.75 3.64 -12.54
CA ALA A 47 2.84 3.94 -11.62
C ALA A 47 3.91 2.84 -11.71
N GLU A 48 4.85 2.99 -12.65
CA GLU A 48 5.95 2.04 -12.89
C GLU A 48 7.21 2.38 -12.11
N GLY A 49 8.01 1.37 -11.76
CA GLY A 49 9.25 1.56 -10.99
C GLY A 49 9.11 1.32 -9.48
N PRO A 50 10.07 1.80 -8.68
CA PRO A 50 10.09 1.63 -7.23
C PRO A 50 8.95 2.40 -6.56
N LEU A 51 8.35 1.81 -5.52
CA LEU A 51 7.14 2.35 -4.90
C LEU A 51 7.39 3.70 -4.18
N TYR A 52 8.56 3.83 -3.56
CA TYR A 52 8.95 5.03 -2.81
C TYR A 52 9.08 6.27 -3.70
N ASP A 53 9.41 6.12 -4.98
CA ASP A 53 9.51 7.27 -5.91
C ASP A 53 8.12 7.89 -6.14
N HIS A 54 7.07 7.06 -6.20
CA HIS A 54 5.69 7.52 -6.38
C HIS A 54 5.10 8.13 -5.12
N PHE A 55 5.50 7.61 -3.96
CA PHE A 55 5.03 8.07 -2.66
C PHE A 55 5.37 9.53 -2.38
N ILE A 56 6.48 10.03 -2.90
CA ILE A 56 6.89 11.44 -2.72
C ILE A 56 5.85 12.41 -3.29
N ASP A 57 5.17 12.00 -4.37
CA ASP A 57 4.24 12.85 -5.11
C ASP A 57 2.76 12.49 -4.88
N CYS A 58 2.47 11.53 -3.98
CA CYS A 58 1.11 11.08 -3.68
C CYS A 58 0.52 11.78 -2.45
N ASP A 59 -0.67 12.35 -2.59
CA ASP A 59 -1.40 12.94 -1.45
C ASP A 59 -2.12 11.88 -0.59
N SER A 60 -2.48 10.74 -1.18
CA SER A 60 -3.10 9.61 -0.48
C SER A 60 -2.96 8.32 -1.29
N VAL A 61 -2.95 7.18 -0.59
CA VAL A 61 -2.93 5.85 -1.19
C VAL A 61 -4.22 5.10 -0.87
N VAL A 62 -4.86 4.56 -1.91
CA VAL A 62 -6.01 3.67 -1.78
C VAL A 62 -5.67 2.31 -2.33
N GLY A 63 -5.93 1.26 -1.56
CA GLY A 63 -5.70 -0.10 -2.03
C GLY A 63 -6.41 -1.15 -1.21
N PHE A 64 -6.23 -2.39 -1.62
CA PHE A 64 -6.67 -3.57 -0.90
C PHE A 64 -5.44 -4.25 -0.31
N TYR A 65 -5.62 -4.98 0.79
CA TYR A 65 -4.63 -5.79 1.52
C TYR A 65 -3.28 -5.97 0.80
N SER A 66 -2.31 -5.11 1.13
CA SER A 66 -1.00 -5.07 0.47
C SER A 66 0.06 -4.50 1.42
N SER A 67 1.30 -5.00 1.34
CA SER A 67 2.44 -4.39 2.05
C SER A 67 2.68 -2.96 1.59
N ALA A 68 2.31 -2.63 0.35
CA ALA A 68 2.38 -1.28 -0.19
C ALA A 68 1.61 -0.25 0.66
N LEU A 69 0.54 -0.67 1.36
CA LEU A 69 -0.20 0.21 2.27
C LEU A 69 0.62 0.52 3.53
N LEU A 70 1.34 -0.46 4.06
CA LEU A 70 2.24 -0.25 5.19
C LEU A 70 3.46 0.58 4.80
N GLU A 71 3.98 0.38 3.58
CA GLU A 71 5.08 1.19 3.03
C GLU A 71 4.63 2.64 2.82
N ALA A 72 3.41 2.88 2.32
CA ALA A 72 2.83 4.22 2.20
C ALA A 72 2.68 4.88 3.56
N ALA A 73 2.16 4.15 4.55
CA ALA A 73 2.06 4.62 5.92
C ALA A 73 3.45 4.96 6.49
N ALA A 74 4.47 4.12 6.27
CA ALA A 74 5.85 4.40 6.69
C ALA A 74 6.42 5.70 6.10
N CYS A 75 5.92 6.14 4.95
CA CYS A 75 6.23 7.42 4.31
C CYS A 75 5.34 8.58 4.78
N ALA A 76 4.56 8.40 5.86
CA ALA A 76 3.59 9.35 6.38
C ALA A 76 2.47 9.73 5.40
N ILE A 77 2.16 8.85 4.44
CA ILE A 77 1.09 9.09 3.46
C ILE A 77 -0.23 8.56 4.00
N PRO A 78 -1.32 9.33 3.94
CA PRO A 78 -2.64 8.86 4.33
C PRO A 78 -3.10 7.64 3.50
N VAL A 79 -3.49 6.58 4.20
CA VAL A 79 -3.89 5.30 3.60
C VAL A 79 -5.38 5.06 3.79
N ILE A 80 -6.03 4.62 2.71
CA ILE A 80 -7.42 4.14 2.71
C ILE A 80 -7.43 2.68 2.29
N VAL A 81 -7.96 1.81 3.14
CA VAL A 81 -8.15 0.39 2.86
C VAL A 81 -9.52 0.19 2.24
N ALA A 82 -9.56 -0.13 0.95
CA ALA A 82 -10.77 -0.57 0.27
C ALA A 82 -11.09 -2.01 0.69
N ARG A 83 -12.17 -2.22 1.45
CA ARG A 83 -12.55 -3.55 1.92
C ARG A 83 -13.09 -4.37 0.76
N LEU A 84 -12.62 -5.61 0.67
CA LEU A 84 -13.14 -6.61 -0.24
C LEU A 84 -13.93 -7.64 0.57
N ALA A 85 -15.04 -8.11 -0.01
CA ALA A 85 -15.79 -9.21 0.58
C ALA A 85 -14.89 -10.46 0.68
N PRO A 86 -14.99 -11.27 1.75
CA PRO A 86 -14.19 -12.50 1.87
C PRO A 86 -14.34 -13.46 0.68
N THR A 87 -15.47 -13.41 0.00
CA THR A 87 -15.77 -14.19 -1.21
C THR A 87 -14.99 -13.75 -2.46
N ALA A 88 -14.34 -12.58 -2.42
CA ALA A 88 -13.47 -12.10 -3.49
C ALA A 88 -12.09 -12.77 -3.49
N PHE A 89 -11.74 -13.51 -2.43
CA PHE A 89 -10.45 -14.18 -2.28
C PHE A 89 -10.55 -15.66 -2.63
N ALA A 90 -9.54 -16.16 -3.35
CA ALA A 90 -9.43 -17.59 -3.66
C ALA A 90 -9.05 -18.42 -2.42
N GLN A 91 -8.35 -17.81 -1.46
CA GLN A 91 -7.85 -18.47 -0.25
C GLN A 91 -8.42 -17.79 1.00
N GLN A 92 -8.95 -18.59 1.94
CA GLN A 92 -9.45 -18.06 3.22
C GLN A 92 -8.37 -17.33 4.04
N GLY A 93 -7.11 -17.78 3.94
CA GLY A 93 -5.99 -17.12 4.60
C GLY A 93 -5.74 -15.70 4.10
N GLU A 94 -5.95 -15.43 2.81
CA GLU A 94 -5.83 -14.08 2.25
C GLU A 94 -6.97 -13.18 2.71
N ALA A 95 -8.21 -13.69 2.75
CA ALA A 95 -9.34 -12.96 3.30
C ALA A 95 -9.14 -12.57 4.77
N ALA A 96 -8.60 -13.49 5.59
CA ALA A 96 -8.31 -13.21 6.99
C ALA A 96 -7.24 -12.11 7.15
N LYS A 97 -6.18 -12.16 6.34
CA LYS A 97 -5.15 -11.12 6.35
C LYS A 97 -5.69 -9.76 5.86
N ALA A 98 -6.57 -9.77 4.86
CA ALA A 98 -7.22 -8.57 4.38
C ALA A 98 -8.13 -7.93 5.43
N LEU A 99 -8.81 -8.75 6.24
CA LEU A 99 -9.59 -8.27 7.36
C LEU A 99 -8.70 -7.63 8.44
N ALA A 100 -7.60 -8.29 8.81
CA ALA A 100 -6.65 -7.77 9.81
C ALA A 100 -6.08 -6.40 9.41
N MET A 101 -5.86 -6.13 8.11
CA MET A 101 -5.41 -4.82 7.64
C MET A 101 -6.42 -3.70 7.93
N THR A 102 -7.70 -4.01 8.06
CA THR A 102 -8.73 -3.01 8.44
C THR A 102 -8.69 -2.66 9.93
N GLU A 103 -7.95 -3.42 10.74
CA GLU A 103 -7.82 -3.22 12.19
C GLU A 103 -6.58 -2.37 12.55
N VAL A 104 -5.70 -2.11 11.58
CA VAL A 104 -4.45 -1.32 11.72
C VAL A 104 -4.72 0.15 12.08
N GLY A 105 -5.96 0.64 11.90
CA GLY A 105 -6.34 2.03 12.20
C GLY A 105 -6.34 2.95 10.98
N PHE A 106 -6.17 2.40 9.78
CA PHE A 106 -6.40 3.14 8.53
C PHE A 106 -7.89 3.44 8.31
N ALA A 107 -8.18 4.47 7.51
CA ALA A 107 -9.53 4.68 7.03
C ALA A 107 -9.99 3.47 6.18
N VAL A 108 -11.20 2.99 6.40
CA VAL A 108 -11.74 1.82 5.69
C VAL A 108 -12.89 2.26 4.81
N ALA A 109 -12.87 1.82 3.55
CA ALA A 109 -13.95 2.07 2.60
C ALA A 109 -14.64 0.77 2.18
N ASP A 110 -15.90 0.61 2.57
CA ASP A 110 -16.74 -0.53 2.22
C ASP A 110 -17.64 -0.22 1.01
N GLN A 111 -18.00 1.05 0.85
CA GLN A 111 -18.88 1.59 -0.19
C GLN A 111 -18.23 2.77 -0.91
N PRO A 112 -18.74 3.15 -2.11
CA PRO A 112 -18.21 4.32 -2.84
C PRO A 112 -18.18 5.61 -2.01
N ASP A 113 -19.20 5.86 -1.19
CA ASP A 113 -19.31 7.08 -0.37
C ASP A 113 -18.27 7.13 0.76
N ASP A 114 -17.81 5.97 1.23
CA ASP A 114 -16.75 5.90 2.25
C ASP A 114 -15.41 6.36 1.66
N VAL A 115 -15.14 6.05 0.38
CA VAL A 115 -13.94 6.55 -0.33
C VAL A 115 -13.96 8.08 -0.39
N VAL A 116 -15.12 8.66 -0.73
CA VAL A 116 -15.29 10.12 -0.80
C VAL A 116 -15.06 10.74 0.58
N THR A 117 -15.67 10.17 1.61
CA THR A 117 -15.55 10.66 2.99
C THR A 117 -14.10 10.61 3.47
N ALA A 118 -13.42 9.48 3.27
CA ALA A 118 -12.04 9.29 3.68
C ALA A 118 -11.07 10.22 2.92
N LEU A 119 -11.21 10.34 1.60
CA LEU A 119 -10.39 11.27 0.81
C LEU A 119 -10.62 12.73 1.19
N THR A 120 -11.88 13.12 1.43
CA THR A 120 -12.21 14.49 1.88
C THR A 120 -11.57 14.77 3.24
N ALA A 121 -11.66 13.82 4.18
CA ALA A 121 -11.04 13.96 5.50
C ALA A 121 -9.52 14.10 5.42
N HIS A 122 -8.85 13.26 4.61
CA HIS A 122 -7.39 13.28 4.47
C HIS A 122 -6.87 14.52 3.72
N LEU A 123 -7.55 14.93 2.65
CA LEU A 123 -7.05 15.94 1.71
C LEU A 123 -7.55 17.36 2.01
N GLU A 124 -8.74 17.49 2.60
CA GLU A 124 -9.37 18.78 2.86
C GLU A 124 -9.55 19.07 4.36
N GLY A 125 -9.42 18.06 5.22
CA GLY A 125 -9.60 18.18 6.67
C GLY A 125 -8.30 18.38 7.45
N ASP A 126 -8.48 18.73 8.74
CA ASP A 126 -7.40 18.73 9.75
C ASP A 126 -7.22 17.36 10.43
N ASP A 127 -8.03 16.36 10.05
CA ASP A 127 -8.02 15.03 10.67
C ASP A 127 -6.82 14.23 10.15
N ARG A 128 -5.68 14.47 10.77
CA ARG A 128 -4.44 13.75 10.50
C ARG A 128 -4.42 12.52 11.38
N VAL A 129 -4.57 11.36 10.74
CA VAL A 129 -4.20 10.08 11.37
C VAL A 129 -2.79 10.22 11.92
N ASP A 130 -2.57 9.83 13.19
CA ASP A 130 -1.23 9.78 13.77
C ASP A 130 -0.48 8.60 13.17
N VAL A 131 0.04 8.82 11.97
CA VAL A 131 0.74 7.80 11.19
C VAL A 131 1.99 7.30 11.94
N GLU A 132 2.63 8.15 12.75
CA GLU A 132 3.79 7.75 13.55
C GLU A 132 3.41 6.75 14.65
N ALA A 133 2.31 7.02 15.38
CA ALA A 133 1.80 6.08 16.37
C ALA A 133 1.39 4.75 15.73
N LEU A 134 0.77 4.79 14.55
CA LEU A 134 0.35 3.61 13.80
C LEU A 134 1.56 2.79 13.30
N ILE A 135 2.56 3.44 12.70
CA ILE A 135 3.83 2.80 12.32
C ILE A 135 4.46 2.13 13.54
N ARG A 136 4.51 2.82 14.68
CA ARG A 136 5.14 2.29 15.89
C ARG A 136 4.41 1.05 16.42
N ALA A 137 3.09 1.03 16.33
CA ALA A 137 2.28 -0.11 16.75
C ALA A 137 2.48 -1.33 15.84
N GLU A 138 2.53 -1.11 14.52
CA GLU A 138 2.54 -2.22 13.54
C GLU A 138 3.93 -2.66 13.07
N LEU A 139 4.82 -1.70 12.81
CA LEU A 139 6.15 -1.93 12.24
C LEU A 139 7.25 -1.88 13.31
N GLY A 140 6.95 -1.33 14.49
CA GLY A 140 7.95 -1.04 15.50
C GLY A 140 8.86 0.13 15.10
N PRO A 141 10.04 0.27 15.74
CA PRO A 141 10.96 1.35 15.43
C PRO A 141 11.58 1.20 14.03
N LEU A 142 11.47 2.24 13.20
CA LEU A 142 12.13 2.33 11.90
C LEU A 142 13.45 3.08 12.03
N GLU A 143 14.57 2.35 12.07
CA GLU A 143 15.90 2.94 12.31
C GLU A 143 16.58 3.49 11.05
N GLY A 144 16.05 3.24 9.86
CA GLY A 144 16.67 3.64 8.58
C GLY A 144 18.02 2.98 8.27
N THR A 145 18.51 2.09 9.13
CA THR A 145 19.81 1.40 9.04
C THR A 145 19.71 -0.04 8.54
N GLY A 146 18.50 -0.53 8.25
CA GLY A 146 18.24 -1.95 7.93
C GLY A 146 19.19 -2.52 6.87
N THR A 147 19.37 -1.82 5.75
CA THR A 147 20.30 -2.24 4.68
C THR A 147 21.74 -2.32 5.16
N ALA A 148 22.21 -1.35 5.94
CA ALA A 148 23.58 -1.33 6.47
C ALA A 148 23.80 -2.45 7.49
N THR A 149 22.80 -2.74 8.33
CA THR A 149 22.82 -3.83 9.31
C THR A 149 22.90 -5.19 8.62
N VAL A 150 22.08 -5.42 7.60
CA VAL A 150 22.10 -6.68 6.82
C VAL A 150 23.42 -6.82 6.06
N ALA A 151 23.92 -5.75 5.41
CA ALA A 151 25.19 -5.79 4.70
C ALA A 151 26.36 -6.14 5.62
N ARG A 152 26.40 -5.52 6.81
CA ARG A 152 27.42 -5.82 7.84
C ARG A 152 27.36 -7.28 8.27
N TRP A 153 26.16 -7.79 8.57
CA TRP A 153 25.97 -9.18 8.96
C TRP A 153 26.45 -10.15 7.88
N LEU A 154 26.14 -9.89 6.60
CA LEU A 154 26.60 -10.72 5.48
C LEU A 154 28.12 -10.74 5.35
N ILE A 155 28.79 -9.58 5.49
CA ILE A 155 30.25 -9.48 5.46
C ILE A 155 30.87 -10.29 6.60
N GLU A 156 30.29 -10.21 7.80
CA GLU A 156 30.74 -10.97 8.98
C GLU A 156 30.59 -12.49 8.77
N GLN A 157 29.49 -12.95 8.16
CA GLN A 157 29.28 -14.37 7.85
C GLN A 157 30.29 -14.90 6.81
N GLN A 158 30.67 -14.09 5.82
CA GLN A 158 31.67 -14.48 4.82
C GLN A 158 33.11 -14.48 5.35
N ALA A 159 33.37 -13.67 6.39
CA ALA A 159 34.68 -13.62 7.04
C ALA A 159 34.93 -14.82 7.98
N GLN A 160 33.91 -15.62 8.30
CA GLN A 160 34.10 -16.85 9.07
C GLN A 160 34.76 -17.91 8.18
N PRO A 161 35.99 -18.38 8.52
CA PRO A 161 36.62 -19.44 7.76
C PRO A 161 35.74 -20.70 7.78
N ALA A 162 35.64 -21.39 6.66
CA ALA A 162 34.81 -22.60 6.46
C ALA A 162 35.22 -23.83 7.33
N GLY A 163 35.96 -23.62 8.42
CA GLY A 163 36.79 -24.61 9.09
C GLY A 163 36.28 -25.24 10.38
N GLU A 164 35.11 -24.88 10.93
CA GLU A 164 34.66 -25.42 12.23
C GLU A 164 33.36 -26.26 12.18
N ALA A 165 32.88 -26.61 10.99
CA ALA A 165 31.68 -27.47 10.85
C ALA A 165 31.96 -29.00 10.95
N SER A 166 33.19 -29.44 11.23
CA SER A 166 33.57 -30.87 11.17
C SER A 166 34.33 -31.40 12.40
N ALA A 167 33.95 -30.99 13.61
CA ALA A 167 34.53 -31.55 14.85
C ALA A 167 33.49 -31.88 15.93
N ARG A 168 32.23 -32.12 15.55
CA ARG A 168 31.22 -32.74 16.42
C ARG A 168 30.69 -34.01 15.74
N SER A 169 31.50 -35.05 15.75
CA SER A 169 31.11 -36.44 15.51
C SER A 169 31.52 -37.25 16.72
#